data_AF-A0ABD2H8M4-F1
#
_entry.id   AF-A0ABD2H8M4-F1
#
_cell.length_a   1.000
_cell.length_b   1.000
_cell.length_c   1.000
_cell.angle_alpha   90.00
_cell.angle_beta   90.00
_cell.angle_gamma   90.00
#
_symmetry.space_group_name_H-M   'P 1'
#
loop_
_entity.id
_entity.type
_entity.pdbx_description
1 polymer ?
#
loop_
_entity_poly.entity_id
_entity_poly.type
_entity_poly.pdbx_seq_one_letter_code
_entity_poly.pdbx_strand_id
1 'polypeptide(L)'
;MALGRKVDVPVSDVSLIRGMWEVRVKKHRHTQKKEQERIEQSALPKIDQQWQYRIYCKSLQTKELNLLHHYLERSTLTETQPCTEAEQDQRDREQSSLIFQLDGEQWMDFPRELQWMTYLKEWHVRGTRICRLPEYLALFTQLSVLQIPKNTIAELPPEIGKLTGLRELNVSYNRLSRVPPELGDCENLKRLELTGNHNLSELPFELSSLKQLLHLDIAENSFRSIPICALRMSSLQLLDLSHNRLGDLPQDMDRLEQLVTLFLHKNNLTYLPHCLTKISTLKMIVVSGDELNSIPTRLCRNPEIKFIRLCDNRATAENKKKEEEEKKMEKKKNRWREPREEEVKKDSGEKEFIELYVNSLKDRETVPESTTKVSISCLL
;
A
#
# COMPACT_ATOMS: atom_id res chain seq x y z
N MET A 1 46.20 -89.78 -28.75
CA MET A 1 44.94 -89.06 -29.07
C MET A 1 44.55 -88.24 -27.85
N ALA A 2 44.63 -86.92 -27.94
CA ALA A 2 44.27 -86.02 -26.85
C ALA A 2 42.74 -85.88 -26.79
N LEU A 3 42.14 -86.32 -25.67
CA LEU A 3 40.72 -86.10 -25.39
C LEU A 3 40.55 -84.67 -24.85
N GLY A 4 39.95 -83.80 -25.67
CA GLY A 4 39.61 -82.43 -25.30
C GLY A 4 38.57 -82.39 -24.19
N ARG A 5 38.93 -81.82 -23.04
CA ARG A 5 37.97 -81.46 -21.98
C ARG A 5 37.29 -80.15 -22.39
N LYS A 6 36.01 -80.22 -22.76
CA LYS A 6 35.13 -79.05 -22.77
C LYS A 6 34.93 -78.60 -21.32
N VAL A 7 35.31 -77.36 -21.02
CA VAL A 7 35.00 -76.69 -19.76
C VAL A 7 33.65 -76.01 -19.95
N ASP A 8 32.60 -76.56 -19.34
CA ASP A 8 31.30 -75.91 -19.27
C ASP A 8 31.42 -74.69 -18.35
N VAL A 9 31.43 -73.50 -18.94
CA VAL A 9 31.35 -72.23 -18.19
C VAL A 9 29.87 -72.02 -17.83
N PRO A 10 29.51 -71.95 -16.54
CA PRO A 10 28.13 -71.70 -16.15
C PRO A 10 27.80 -70.23 -16.45
N VAL A 11 27.06 -70.00 -17.54
CA VAL A 11 26.47 -68.69 -17.85
C VAL A 11 25.39 -68.44 -16.80
N SER A 12 25.75 -67.73 -15.74
CA SER A 12 24.81 -67.31 -14.70
C SER A 12 23.94 -66.19 -15.26
N ASP A 13 22.63 -66.39 -15.27
CA ASP A 13 21.66 -65.46 -15.86
C ASP A 13 21.49 -64.21 -14.97
N VAL A 14 22.40 -63.25 -15.13
CA VAL A 14 22.51 -61.99 -14.35
C VAL A 14 21.23 -61.14 -14.45
N SER A 15 20.41 -61.39 -15.48
CA SER A 15 19.12 -60.72 -15.72
C SER A 15 18.09 -60.97 -14.61
N LEU A 16 18.04 -62.19 -14.07
CA LEU A 16 17.12 -62.55 -12.97
C LEU A 16 17.54 -61.88 -11.66
N ILE A 17 18.83 -61.84 -11.37
CA ILE A 17 19.39 -61.19 -10.17
C ILE A 17 19.13 -59.68 -10.24
N ARG A 18 19.32 -59.06 -11.42
CA ARG A 18 19.01 -57.65 -11.65
C ARG A 18 17.53 -57.35 -11.45
N GLY A 19 16.62 -58.17 -12.01
CA GLY A 19 15.18 -58.02 -11.82
C GLY A 19 14.76 -58.09 -10.35
N MET A 20 15.31 -59.04 -9.59
CA MET A 20 15.07 -59.15 -8.14
C MET A 20 15.61 -57.94 -7.36
N TRP A 21 16.77 -57.41 -7.76
CA TRP A 21 17.37 -56.23 -7.13
C TRP A 21 16.56 -54.96 -7.41
N GLU A 22 16.10 -54.76 -8.65
CA GLU A 22 15.24 -53.63 -9.02
C GLU A 22 13.90 -53.66 -8.27
N VAL A 23 13.30 -54.84 -8.07
CA VAL A 23 12.10 -55.00 -7.25
C VAL A 23 12.37 -54.66 -5.78
N ARG A 24 13.50 -55.09 -5.21
CA ARG A 24 13.89 -54.72 -3.85
C ARG A 24 14.12 -53.23 -3.69
N VAL A 25 14.80 -52.58 -4.64
CA VAL A 25 15.05 -51.14 -4.62
C VAL A 25 13.74 -50.36 -4.74
N LYS A 26 12.83 -50.76 -5.64
CA LYS A 26 11.49 -50.16 -5.75
C LYS A 26 10.70 -50.32 -4.46
N LYS A 27 10.72 -51.51 -3.85
CA LYS A 27 10.04 -51.77 -2.57
C LYS A 27 10.64 -50.93 -1.44
N HIS A 28 11.96 -50.82 -1.37
CA HIS A 28 12.64 -49.99 -0.36
C HIS A 28 12.31 -48.50 -0.52
N ARG A 29 12.34 -47.97 -1.75
CA ARG A 29 11.93 -46.58 -2.04
C ARG A 29 10.47 -46.33 -1.67
N HIS A 30 9.59 -47.29 -1.95
CA HIS A 30 8.17 -47.18 -1.57
C HIS A 30 7.97 -47.17 -0.06
N THR A 31 8.72 -48.01 0.68
CA THR A 31 8.70 -48.00 2.15
C THR A 31 9.22 -46.68 2.71
N GLN A 32 10.30 -46.13 2.17
CA GLN A 32 10.84 -44.82 2.57
C GLN A 32 9.83 -43.70 2.36
N LYS A 33 9.16 -43.69 1.20
CA LYS A 33 8.14 -42.68 0.90
C LYS A 33 6.95 -42.75 1.87
N LYS A 34 6.47 -43.96 2.16
CA LYS A 34 5.39 -44.17 3.15
C LYS A 34 5.80 -43.77 4.56
N GLU A 35 7.05 -44.02 4.95
CA GLU A 35 7.56 -43.63 6.25
C GLU A 35 7.67 -42.10 6.36
N GLN A 36 8.07 -41.43 5.28
CA GLN A 36 8.14 -39.98 5.21
C GLN A 36 6.74 -39.34 5.26
N GLU A 37 5.78 -39.89 4.52
CA GLU A 37 4.36 -39.50 4.61
C GLU A 37 3.79 -39.73 6.03
N ARG A 38 4.18 -40.83 6.70
CA ARG A 38 3.80 -41.10 8.09
C ARG A 38 4.40 -40.09 9.06
N ILE A 39 5.64 -39.66 8.85
CA ILE A 39 6.31 -38.64 9.68
C ILE A 39 5.70 -37.26 9.46
N GLU A 40 5.38 -36.90 8.20
CA GLU A 40 4.71 -35.63 7.86
C GLU A 40 3.28 -35.56 8.42
N GLN A 41 2.55 -36.67 8.42
CA GLN A 41 1.21 -36.75 9.02
C GLN A 41 1.23 -36.92 10.54
N SER A 42 2.35 -37.35 11.11
CA SER A 42 2.46 -37.56 12.55
C SER A 42 2.50 -36.23 13.29
N ALA A 43 1.84 -36.18 14.46
CA ALA A 43 1.91 -35.03 15.37
C ALA A 43 3.26 -34.94 16.10
N LEU A 44 4.18 -35.90 15.91
CA LEU A 44 5.48 -35.95 16.56
C LEU A 44 6.35 -34.69 16.36
N PRO A 45 6.44 -34.07 15.16
CA PRO A 45 7.19 -32.83 14.99
C PRO A 45 6.56 -31.67 15.76
N LYS A 46 5.22 -31.60 15.80
CA LYS A 46 4.50 -30.57 16.57
C LYS A 46 4.71 -30.75 18.08
N ILE A 47 4.71 -32.01 18.55
CA ILE A 47 4.97 -32.36 19.94
C ILE A 47 6.43 -32.04 20.28
N ASP A 48 7.39 -32.45 19.46
CA ASP A 48 8.82 -32.16 19.67
C ASP A 48 9.10 -30.65 19.72
N GLN A 49 8.47 -29.86 18.84
CA GLN A 49 8.53 -28.40 18.89
C GLN A 49 7.95 -27.83 20.18
N GLN A 50 6.80 -28.32 20.65
CA GLN A 50 6.22 -27.91 21.93
C GLN A 50 7.11 -28.30 23.12
N TRP A 51 7.79 -29.44 23.05
CA TRP A 51 8.73 -29.88 24.09
C TRP A 51 10.02 -29.05 24.08
N GLN A 52 10.57 -28.73 22.91
CA GLN A 52 11.72 -27.82 22.80
C GLN A 52 11.38 -26.42 23.32
N TYR A 53 10.17 -25.92 23.02
CA TYR A 53 9.67 -24.66 23.59
C TYR A 53 9.60 -24.72 25.13
N ARG A 54 9.07 -25.80 25.71
CA ARG A 54 9.01 -25.99 27.17
C ARG A 54 10.38 -26.10 27.83
N ILE A 55 11.34 -26.75 27.18
CA ILE A 55 12.73 -26.84 27.65
C ILE A 55 13.38 -25.46 27.61
N TYR A 56 13.14 -24.69 26.55
CA TYR A 56 13.63 -23.33 26.40
C TYR A 56 13.05 -22.37 27.44
N CYS A 57 11.74 -22.45 27.73
CA CYS A 57 11.11 -21.68 28.82
C CYS A 57 11.71 -21.99 30.20
N LYS A 58 12.23 -23.21 30.42
CA LYS A 58 12.94 -23.56 31.65
C LYS A 58 14.37 -23.00 31.72
N SER A 59 14.93 -22.58 30.59
CA SER A 59 16.31 -22.07 30.49
C SER A 59 16.44 -20.55 30.61
N LEU A 60 15.32 -19.81 30.56
CA LEU A 60 15.29 -18.35 30.64
C LEU A 60 15.14 -17.87 32.09
N GLN A 61 15.84 -16.79 32.46
CA GLN A 61 15.73 -16.18 33.79
C GLN A 61 14.38 -15.46 33.96
N THR A 62 13.86 -15.45 35.17
CA THR A 62 12.49 -15.03 35.55
C THR A 62 12.02 -13.66 35.06
N LYS A 63 12.93 -12.76 34.70
CA LYS A 63 12.61 -11.41 34.18
C LYS A 63 12.14 -11.43 32.72
N GLU A 64 12.70 -12.29 31.88
CA GLU A 64 12.30 -12.46 30.48
C GLU A 64 11.01 -13.27 30.36
N LEU A 65 10.82 -14.24 31.26
CA LEU A 65 9.60 -15.02 31.36
C LEU A 65 8.41 -14.15 31.77
N ASN A 66 8.59 -13.17 32.66
CA ASN A 66 7.55 -12.21 33.03
C ASN A 66 7.18 -11.25 31.89
N LEU A 67 8.14 -10.83 31.05
CA LEU A 67 7.84 -10.02 29.85
C LEU A 67 7.04 -10.83 28.82
N LEU A 68 7.38 -12.10 28.64
CA LEU A 68 6.65 -13.03 27.77
C LEU A 68 5.25 -13.36 28.31
N HIS A 69 5.12 -13.54 29.63
CA HIS A 69 3.84 -13.80 30.28
C HIS A 69 2.94 -12.57 30.23
N HIS A 70 3.48 -11.36 30.39
CA HIS A 70 2.72 -10.12 30.21
C HIS A 70 2.30 -9.88 28.76
N TYR A 71 3.12 -10.30 27.78
CA TYR A 71 2.78 -10.23 26.35
C TYR A 71 1.66 -11.21 25.97
N LEU A 72 1.63 -12.39 26.62
CA LEU A 72 0.59 -13.41 26.45
C LEU A 72 -0.67 -13.14 27.29
N GLU A 73 -0.58 -12.44 28.42
CA GLU A 73 -1.76 -12.06 29.22
C GLU A 73 -2.50 -10.85 28.65
N ARG A 74 -1.81 -9.96 27.91
CA ARG A 74 -2.47 -8.87 27.19
C ARG A 74 -3.37 -9.35 26.05
N SER A 75 -3.17 -10.57 25.55
CA SER A 75 -4.07 -11.20 24.58
C SER A 75 -5.22 -11.99 25.24
N THR A 76 -5.19 -12.23 26.55
CA THR A 76 -6.26 -12.94 27.28
C THR A 76 -7.12 -12.03 28.17
N LEU A 77 -6.70 -10.80 28.47
CA LEU A 77 -7.40 -9.88 29.37
C LEU A 77 -8.31 -8.83 28.70
N THR A 78 -8.88 -9.14 27.53
CA THR A 78 -9.98 -8.34 26.94
C THR A 78 -11.37 -8.89 27.25
N GLU A 79 -11.50 -9.68 28.32
CA GLU A 79 -12.80 -10.09 28.86
C GLU A 79 -13.04 -9.45 30.23
N THR A 80 -13.83 -8.37 30.27
CA THR A 80 -14.75 -8.03 31.39
C THR A 80 -15.76 -6.94 30.98
N GLN A 81 -16.76 -7.36 30.17
CA GLN A 81 -18.23 -7.05 30.19
C GLN A 81 -18.80 -5.61 30.08
N PRO A 82 -20.09 -5.42 29.65
CA PRO A 82 -20.93 -6.18 28.70
C PRO A 82 -21.77 -5.31 27.71
N CYS A 83 -22.49 -6.00 26.79
CA CYS A 83 -23.66 -5.57 25.96
C CYS A 83 -23.34 -4.72 24.70
N THR A 84 -23.73 -5.07 23.47
CA THR A 84 -24.69 -6.04 22.88
C THR A 84 -24.25 -6.29 21.42
N GLU A 85 -24.73 -7.39 20.82
CA GLU A 85 -24.50 -7.85 19.42
C GLU A 85 -23.53 -9.03 19.29
N ALA A 86 -23.90 -10.14 19.94
CA ALA A 86 -23.36 -11.46 19.66
C ALA A 86 -24.18 -12.10 18.53
N GLU A 87 -23.54 -12.36 17.38
CA GLU A 87 -23.76 -13.56 16.54
C GLU A 87 -22.81 -13.65 15.31
N GLN A 88 -21.98 -12.64 14.99
CA GLN A 88 -20.94 -12.76 13.96
C GLN A 88 -19.55 -13.21 14.46
N ASP A 89 -19.28 -13.10 15.76
CA ASP A 89 -17.91 -13.03 16.30
C ASP A 89 -17.22 -14.40 16.56
N GLN A 90 -17.87 -15.51 16.21
CA GLN A 90 -17.28 -16.85 16.35
C GLN A 90 -16.59 -17.38 15.10
N ARG A 91 -16.84 -16.81 13.91
CA ARG A 91 -16.12 -17.19 12.67
C ARG A 91 -14.79 -16.45 12.48
N ASP A 92 -14.63 -15.29 13.11
CA ASP A 92 -13.41 -14.48 13.00
C ASP A 92 -12.31 -14.92 14.00
N ARG A 93 -12.68 -15.62 15.09
CA ARG A 93 -11.72 -16.12 16.10
C ARG A 93 -10.80 -17.24 15.61
N GLU A 94 -11.18 -18.01 14.59
CA GLU A 94 -10.27 -19.00 13.97
C GLU A 94 -9.29 -18.34 12.97
N GLN A 95 -9.71 -17.23 12.34
CA GLN A 95 -8.89 -16.45 11.41
C GLN A 95 -7.81 -15.62 12.11
N SER A 96 -8.03 -15.21 13.35
CA SER A 96 -7.04 -14.47 14.15
C SER A 96 -5.80 -15.27 14.57
N SER A 97 -5.76 -16.59 14.37
CA SER A 97 -4.64 -17.44 14.82
C SER A 97 -3.39 -17.39 13.93
N LEU A 98 -3.49 -16.83 12.71
CA LEU A 98 -2.41 -16.81 11.71
C LEU A 98 -1.95 -15.40 11.36
N ILE A 99 -2.25 -14.43 12.23
CA ILE A 99 -1.98 -12.99 12.02
C ILE A 99 -0.82 -12.58 12.92
N PHE A 100 0.22 -11.98 12.32
CA PHE A 100 1.30 -11.32 13.03
C PHE A 100 1.06 -9.82 13.00
N GLN A 101 1.03 -9.20 14.19
CA GLN A 101 0.84 -7.76 14.34
C GLN A 101 2.01 -7.13 15.09
N LEU A 102 2.54 -6.04 14.55
CA LEU A 102 3.61 -5.26 15.16
C LEU A 102 3.27 -3.77 15.04
N ASP A 103 3.16 -3.08 16.16
CA ASP A 103 2.88 -1.65 16.21
C ASP A 103 3.83 -0.96 17.20
N GLY A 104 4.16 0.28 16.87
CA GLY A 104 4.94 1.19 17.71
C GLY A 104 6.32 1.53 17.16
N GLU A 105 6.73 2.77 17.37
CA GLU A 105 7.98 3.33 16.85
C GLU A 105 9.26 2.74 17.48
N GLN A 106 9.11 1.89 18.50
CA GLN A 106 10.22 1.29 19.24
C GLN A 106 10.89 0.15 18.46
N TRP A 107 10.18 -0.42 17.50
CA TRP A 107 10.68 -1.51 16.67
C TRP A 107 11.55 -0.97 15.55
N MET A 108 12.84 -1.31 15.59
CA MET A 108 13.80 -1.00 14.54
C MET A 108 14.06 -2.18 13.60
N ASP A 109 13.86 -3.41 14.07
CA ASP A 109 14.05 -4.65 13.33
C ASP A 109 12.96 -5.67 13.68
N PHE A 110 12.76 -6.65 12.80
CA PHE A 110 11.88 -7.79 13.05
C PHE A 110 12.51 -8.77 14.06
N PRO A 111 11.71 -9.39 14.95
CA PRO A 111 12.21 -10.43 15.85
C PRO A 111 12.73 -11.63 15.05
N ARG A 112 13.89 -12.19 15.44
CA ARG A 112 14.53 -13.30 14.71
C ARG A 112 13.67 -14.57 14.75
N GLU A 113 12.85 -14.70 15.78
CA GLU A 113 11.95 -15.81 16.04
C GLU A 113 10.81 -15.90 15.02
N LEU A 114 10.52 -14.81 14.31
CA LEU A 114 9.50 -14.77 13.25
C LEU A 114 9.81 -15.78 12.15
N GLN A 115 11.10 -16.07 11.90
CA GLN A 115 11.55 -17.06 10.91
C GLN A 115 10.95 -18.47 11.10
N TRP A 116 10.52 -18.81 12.32
CA TRP A 116 9.93 -20.12 12.64
C TRP A 116 8.40 -20.14 12.54
N MET A 117 7.77 -18.99 12.29
CA MET A 117 6.32 -18.84 12.25
C MET A 117 5.78 -18.91 10.81
N THR A 118 6.28 -19.82 9.99
CA THR A 118 5.96 -19.93 8.55
C THR A 118 4.48 -20.24 8.24
N TYR A 119 3.70 -20.58 9.27
CA TYR A 119 2.25 -20.79 9.21
C TYR A 119 1.43 -19.49 9.12
N LEU A 120 2.05 -18.33 9.39
CA LEU A 120 1.38 -17.04 9.35
C LEU A 120 0.88 -16.72 7.93
N LYS A 121 -0.36 -16.24 7.85
CA LYS A 121 -1.01 -15.86 6.59
C LYS A 121 -1.11 -14.35 6.41
N GLU A 122 -1.04 -13.59 7.49
CA GLU A 122 -1.18 -12.15 7.45
C GLU A 122 -0.17 -11.46 8.34
N TRP A 123 0.48 -10.44 7.81
CA TRP A 123 1.42 -9.59 8.53
C TRP A 123 0.91 -8.15 8.51
N HIS A 124 0.78 -7.56 9.69
CA HIS A 124 0.38 -6.16 9.87
C HIS A 124 1.43 -5.46 10.72
N VAL A 125 2.29 -4.69 10.07
CA VAL A 125 3.39 -3.95 10.71
C VAL A 125 3.20 -2.47 10.46
N ARG A 126 2.83 -1.71 11.49
CA ARG A 126 2.45 -0.29 11.32
C ARG A 126 3.25 0.58 12.26
N GLY A 127 3.64 1.77 11.79
CA GLY A 127 4.22 2.80 12.65
C GLY A 127 5.54 2.41 13.31
N THR A 128 6.33 1.53 12.69
CA THR A 128 7.65 1.12 13.20
C THR A 128 8.77 1.88 12.48
N ARG A 129 10.00 1.78 13.00
CA ARG A 129 11.20 2.37 12.38
C ARG A 129 12.00 1.34 11.58
N ILE A 130 11.33 0.28 11.14
CA ILE A 130 11.95 -0.77 10.35
C ILE A 130 12.35 -0.24 8.98
N CYS A 131 13.61 -0.46 8.63
CA CYS A 131 14.21 0.07 7.40
C CYS A 131 14.33 -0.97 6.28
N ARG A 132 14.26 -2.27 6.61
CA ARG A 132 14.43 -3.37 5.66
C ARG A 132 13.55 -4.55 6.03
N LEU A 133 13.05 -5.25 5.02
CA LEU A 133 12.40 -6.54 5.21
C LEU A 133 13.44 -7.66 5.33
N PRO A 134 13.15 -8.69 6.14
CA PRO A 134 14.08 -9.79 6.35
C PRO A 134 14.15 -10.71 5.12
N GLU A 135 15.32 -11.26 4.82
CA GLU A 135 15.51 -12.24 3.74
C GLU A 135 14.68 -13.52 3.95
N TYR A 136 14.44 -13.89 5.21
CA TYR A 136 13.60 -15.03 5.57
C TYR A 136 12.10 -14.82 5.24
N LEU A 137 11.70 -13.65 4.73
CA LEU A 137 10.36 -13.42 4.17
C LEU A 137 10.02 -14.44 3.07
N ALA A 138 11.02 -14.93 2.34
CA ALA A 138 10.88 -16.00 1.35
C ALA A 138 10.25 -17.30 1.91
N LEU A 139 10.34 -17.54 3.22
CA LEU A 139 9.86 -18.77 3.85
C LEU A 139 8.33 -18.79 4.07
N PHE A 140 7.66 -17.63 4.04
CA PHE A 140 6.22 -17.53 4.28
C PHE A 140 5.41 -17.76 3.00
N THR A 141 5.52 -18.95 2.42
CA THR A 141 4.83 -19.31 1.16
C THR A 141 3.29 -19.28 1.28
N GLN A 142 2.75 -19.31 2.51
CA GLN A 142 1.32 -19.21 2.79
C GLN A 142 0.84 -17.77 3.05
N LEU A 143 1.73 -16.79 3.00
CA LEU A 143 1.38 -15.40 3.25
C LEU A 143 0.45 -14.89 2.17
N SER A 144 -0.69 -14.35 2.59
CA SER A 144 -1.75 -13.84 1.74
C SER A 144 -1.87 -12.32 1.83
N VAL A 145 -1.58 -11.74 2.99
CA VAL A 145 -1.70 -10.29 3.24
C VAL A 145 -0.40 -9.80 3.89
N LEU A 146 0.24 -8.82 3.27
CA LEU A 146 1.41 -8.15 3.80
C LEU A 146 1.15 -6.65 3.87
N GLN A 147 0.81 -6.16 5.06
CA GLN A 147 0.57 -4.75 5.34
C GLN A 147 1.71 -4.21 6.18
N ILE A 148 2.53 -3.34 5.58
CA ILE A 148 3.65 -2.67 6.24
C ILE A 148 3.59 -1.13 6.03
N PRO A 149 2.44 -0.46 6.28
CA PRO A 149 2.34 0.97 6.07
C PRO A 149 3.02 1.78 7.17
N LYS A 150 3.48 3.00 6.84
CA LYS A 150 4.08 3.97 7.77
C LYS A 150 5.33 3.44 8.48
N ASN A 151 6.28 2.93 7.70
CA ASN A 151 7.59 2.54 8.20
C ASN A 151 8.69 3.31 7.45
N THR A 152 9.96 2.93 7.61
CA THR A 152 11.09 3.60 6.94
C THR A 152 11.75 2.69 5.91
N ILE A 153 10.98 1.77 5.30
CA ILE A 153 11.51 0.78 4.35
C ILE A 153 12.02 1.49 3.09
N ALA A 154 13.30 1.27 2.76
CA ALA A 154 13.96 1.91 1.62
C ALA A 154 13.85 1.09 0.32
N GLU A 155 13.82 -0.22 0.43
CA GLU A 155 13.76 -1.17 -0.68
C GLU A 155 13.01 -2.44 -0.26
N LEU A 156 12.32 -3.06 -1.22
CA LEU A 156 11.75 -4.39 -1.05
C LEU A 156 12.76 -5.43 -1.53
N PRO A 157 12.95 -6.53 -0.77
CA PRO A 157 13.87 -7.59 -1.15
C PRO A 157 13.33 -8.37 -2.37
N PRO A 158 14.20 -8.86 -3.28
CA PRO A 158 13.78 -9.67 -4.43
C PRO A 158 13.07 -10.96 -4.00
N GLU A 159 13.31 -11.43 -2.78
CA GLU A 159 12.63 -12.56 -2.15
C GLU A 159 11.11 -12.42 -2.09
N ILE A 160 10.56 -11.19 -2.22
CA ILE A 160 9.11 -10.96 -2.27
C ILE A 160 8.43 -11.77 -3.39
N GLY A 161 9.12 -12.03 -4.51
CA GLY A 161 8.60 -12.82 -5.63
C GLY A 161 8.29 -14.29 -5.28
N LYS A 162 8.87 -14.82 -4.18
CA LYS A 162 8.59 -16.18 -3.71
C LYS A 162 7.24 -16.31 -3.01
N LEU A 163 6.59 -15.20 -2.66
CA LEU A 163 5.29 -15.17 -2.01
C LEU A 163 4.15 -15.39 -3.01
N THR A 164 4.12 -16.57 -3.64
CA THR A 164 3.13 -16.90 -4.68
C THR A 164 1.68 -16.88 -4.20
N GLY A 165 1.45 -17.01 -2.88
CA GLY A 165 0.14 -16.90 -2.24
C GLY A 165 -0.34 -15.46 -1.96
N LEU A 166 0.51 -14.46 -2.18
CA LEU A 166 0.23 -13.07 -1.79
C LEU A 166 -0.91 -12.48 -2.62
N ARG A 167 -1.90 -11.92 -1.93
CA ARG A 167 -3.10 -11.31 -2.52
C ARG A 167 -3.12 -9.80 -2.30
N GLU A 168 -2.61 -9.34 -1.17
CA GLU A 168 -2.59 -7.92 -0.82
C GLU A 168 -1.21 -7.52 -0.32
N LEU A 169 -0.64 -6.48 -0.94
CA LEU A 169 0.60 -5.86 -0.52
C LEU A 169 0.35 -4.37 -0.29
N ASN A 170 0.49 -3.91 0.94
CA ASN A 170 0.49 -2.49 1.27
C ASN A 170 1.83 -2.12 1.91
N VAL A 171 2.55 -1.23 1.24
CA VAL A 171 3.83 -0.66 1.71
C VAL A 171 3.79 0.86 1.63
N SER A 172 2.62 1.42 1.90
CA SER A 172 2.35 2.85 1.82
C SER A 172 3.08 3.64 2.91
N TYR A 173 3.39 4.92 2.64
CA TYR A 173 4.10 5.82 3.55
C TYR A 173 5.43 5.24 4.03
N ASN A 174 6.21 4.68 3.10
CA ASN A 174 7.58 4.25 3.32
C ASN A 174 8.55 5.16 2.56
N ARG A 175 9.82 4.76 2.45
CA ARG A 175 10.86 5.50 1.70
C ARG A 175 11.31 4.73 0.47
N LEU A 176 10.40 3.97 -0.14
CA LEU A 176 10.73 3.13 -1.29
C LEU A 176 11.23 4.00 -2.45
N SER A 177 12.40 3.63 -2.97
CA SER A 177 12.98 4.25 -4.17
C SER A 177 12.73 3.43 -5.43
N ARG A 178 12.56 2.12 -5.28
CA ARG A 178 12.35 1.15 -6.35
C ARG A 178 11.50 -0.01 -5.85
N VAL A 179 10.81 -0.64 -6.79
CA VAL A 179 10.12 -1.92 -6.59
C VAL A 179 10.92 -3.00 -7.34
N PRO A 180 11.21 -4.16 -6.72
CA PRO A 180 11.95 -5.24 -7.35
C PRO A 180 11.14 -5.86 -8.51
N PRO A 181 11.77 -6.23 -9.64
CA PRO A 181 11.10 -6.88 -10.76
C PRO A 181 10.44 -8.21 -10.36
N GLU A 182 11.00 -8.90 -9.38
CA GLU A 182 10.50 -10.18 -8.83
C GLU A 182 9.10 -10.06 -8.20
N LEU A 183 8.64 -8.85 -7.86
CA LEU A 183 7.24 -8.67 -7.43
C LEU A 183 6.25 -9.07 -8.54
N GLY A 184 6.67 -9.08 -9.81
CA GLY A 184 5.89 -9.63 -10.91
C GLY A 184 5.58 -11.13 -10.78
N ASP A 185 6.35 -11.90 -10.01
CA ASP A 185 6.11 -13.34 -9.83
C ASP A 185 4.93 -13.64 -8.89
N CYS A 186 4.40 -12.62 -8.18
CA CYS A 186 3.23 -12.73 -7.32
C CYS A 186 1.92 -12.74 -8.12
N GLU A 187 1.69 -13.76 -8.95
CA GLU A 187 0.57 -13.81 -9.92
C GLU A 187 -0.84 -13.69 -9.29
N ASN A 188 -0.97 -14.02 -8.00
CA ASN A 188 -2.24 -13.95 -7.25
C ASN A 188 -2.51 -12.59 -6.60
N LEU A 189 -1.63 -11.60 -6.81
CA LEU A 189 -1.76 -10.27 -6.22
C LEU A 189 -2.98 -9.55 -6.82
N LYS A 190 -3.88 -9.11 -5.94
CA LYS A 190 -5.13 -8.40 -6.28
C LYS A 190 -5.09 -6.93 -5.90
N ARG A 191 -4.33 -6.58 -4.86
CA ARG A 191 -4.23 -5.22 -4.33
C ARG A 191 -2.76 -4.88 -4.08
N LEU A 192 -2.31 -3.78 -4.68
CA LEU A 192 -0.97 -3.22 -4.49
C LEU A 192 -1.10 -1.74 -4.12
N GLU A 193 -0.67 -1.42 -2.91
CA GLU A 193 -0.73 -0.07 -2.35
C GLU A 193 0.69 0.42 -2.04
N LEU A 194 1.13 1.43 -2.79
CA LEU A 194 2.47 2.04 -2.78
C LEU A 194 2.38 3.54 -2.49
N THR A 195 1.29 4.01 -1.90
CA THR A 195 0.99 5.42 -1.66
C THR A 195 2.08 6.08 -0.81
N GLY A 196 2.43 7.34 -1.07
CA GLY A 196 3.28 8.12 -0.15
C GLY A 196 4.74 7.64 -0.07
N ASN A 197 5.25 7.01 -1.13
CA ASN A 197 6.66 6.68 -1.29
C ASN A 197 7.35 7.73 -2.15
N HIS A 198 7.51 8.94 -1.64
CA HIS A 198 7.84 10.15 -2.42
C HIS A 198 9.03 10.07 -3.40
N ASN A 199 9.95 9.10 -3.22
CA ASN A 199 11.10 8.87 -4.10
C ASN A 199 10.84 7.87 -5.24
N LEU A 200 9.70 7.18 -5.24
CA LEU A 200 9.32 6.22 -6.26
C LEU A 200 8.88 6.96 -7.52
N SER A 201 9.59 6.73 -8.62
CA SER A 201 9.35 7.39 -9.90
C SER A 201 9.03 6.44 -11.05
N GLU A 202 9.38 5.16 -10.90
CA GLU A 202 9.25 4.13 -11.93
C GLU A 202 8.83 2.79 -11.31
N LEU A 203 8.11 1.99 -12.11
CA LEU A 203 7.77 0.62 -11.78
C LEU A 203 8.43 -0.31 -12.82
N PRO A 204 8.99 -1.46 -12.40
CA PRO A 204 9.58 -2.43 -13.31
C PRO A 204 8.54 -2.97 -14.31
N PHE A 205 9.00 -3.31 -15.52
CA PHE A 205 8.14 -3.80 -16.58
C PHE A 205 7.55 -5.18 -16.25
N GLU A 206 8.28 -5.96 -15.46
CA GLU A 206 7.93 -7.29 -15.00
C GLU A 206 6.61 -7.32 -14.23
N LEU A 207 6.19 -6.22 -13.57
CA LEU A 207 4.86 -6.10 -12.94
C LEU A 207 3.69 -6.22 -13.92
N SER A 208 3.94 -6.16 -15.23
CA SER A 208 2.93 -6.45 -16.25
C SER A 208 2.41 -7.89 -16.23
N SER A 209 3.10 -8.82 -15.56
CA SER A 209 2.64 -10.20 -15.34
C SER A 209 1.46 -10.30 -14.38
N LEU A 210 1.20 -9.27 -13.55
CA LEU A 210 0.16 -9.24 -12.53
C LEU A 210 -1.24 -9.11 -13.13
N LYS A 211 -1.70 -10.17 -13.81
CA LYS A 211 -2.99 -10.21 -14.52
C LYS A 211 -4.20 -10.22 -13.59
N GLN A 212 -4.03 -10.56 -12.31
CA GLN A 212 -5.12 -10.59 -11.33
C GLN A 212 -5.25 -9.30 -10.51
N LEU A 213 -4.39 -8.30 -10.76
CA LEU A 213 -4.41 -7.06 -10.00
C LEU A 213 -5.68 -6.27 -10.30
N LEU A 214 -6.45 -5.97 -9.27
CA LEU A 214 -7.70 -5.22 -9.32
C LEU A 214 -7.52 -3.77 -8.87
N HIS A 215 -6.65 -3.55 -7.88
CA HIS A 215 -6.42 -2.26 -7.26
C HIS A 215 -4.93 -1.93 -7.27
N LEU A 216 -4.58 -0.83 -7.92
CA LEU A 216 -3.24 -0.25 -7.89
C LEU A 216 -3.31 1.18 -7.37
N ASP A 217 -2.73 1.41 -6.20
CA ASP A 217 -2.57 2.74 -5.62
C ASP A 217 -1.08 3.12 -5.63
N ILE A 218 -0.76 4.14 -6.41
CA ILE A 218 0.56 4.75 -6.52
C ILE A 218 0.48 6.26 -6.28
N ALA A 219 -0.48 6.69 -5.45
CA ALA A 219 -0.65 8.10 -5.10
C ALA A 219 0.52 8.66 -4.26
N GLU A 220 0.67 9.98 -4.23
CA GLU A 220 1.70 10.69 -3.43
C GLU A 220 3.15 10.26 -3.71
N ASN A 221 3.45 9.95 -4.98
CA ASN A 221 4.77 9.55 -5.46
C ASN A 221 5.36 10.59 -6.43
N SER A 222 6.43 10.25 -7.16
CA SER A 222 7.12 11.15 -8.10
C SER A 222 7.01 10.69 -9.57
N PHE A 223 5.92 10.02 -9.95
CA PHE A 223 5.72 9.55 -11.33
C PHE A 223 5.49 10.72 -12.29
N ARG A 224 6.22 10.71 -13.43
CA ARG A 224 6.09 11.70 -14.52
C ARG A 224 5.13 11.28 -15.63
N SER A 225 4.92 9.98 -15.78
CA SER A 225 4.00 9.36 -16.72
C SER A 225 3.40 8.10 -16.09
N ILE A 226 2.30 7.61 -16.67
CA ILE A 226 1.74 6.32 -16.27
C ILE A 226 2.75 5.22 -16.63
N PRO A 227 3.11 4.33 -15.69
CA PRO A 227 4.05 3.25 -15.97
C PRO A 227 3.45 2.26 -16.98
N ILE A 228 4.25 1.84 -17.96
CA ILE A 228 3.82 0.96 -19.07
C ILE A 228 3.30 -0.38 -18.53
N CYS A 229 3.82 -0.86 -17.40
CA CYS A 229 3.35 -2.08 -16.76
C CYS A 229 1.88 -1.98 -16.31
N ALA A 230 1.45 -0.83 -15.79
CA ALA A 230 0.05 -0.62 -15.39
C ALA A 230 -0.90 -0.73 -16.59
N LEU A 231 -0.50 -0.20 -17.77
CA LEU A 231 -1.30 -0.28 -19.00
C LEU A 231 -1.50 -1.72 -19.53
N ARG A 232 -0.72 -2.69 -19.04
CA ARG A 232 -0.82 -4.10 -19.43
C ARG A 232 -1.59 -4.96 -18.41
N MET A 233 -2.00 -4.39 -17.27
CA MET A 233 -2.78 -5.09 -16.26
C MET A 233 -4.25 -5.16 -16.68
N SER A 234 -4.64 -6.27 -17.33
CA SER A 234 -5.97 -6.42 -17.96
C SER A 234 -7.15 -6.41 -16.99
N SER A 235 -6.95 -6.80 -15.73
CA SER A 235 -8.02 -6.89 -14.73
C SER A 235 -8.12 -5.67 -13.82
N LEU A 236 -7.34 -4.61 -14.09
CA LEU A 236 -7.27 -3.46 -13.21
C LEU A 236 -8.60 -2.69 -13.21
N GLN A 237 -9.18 -2.52 -12.02
CA GLN A 237 -10.46 -1.83 -11.81
C GLN A 237 -10.28 -0.44 -11.20
N LEU A 238 -9.30 -0.28 -10.32
CA LEU A 238 -9.01 0.99 -9.66
C LEU A 238 -7.53 1.32 -9.85
N LEU A 239 -7.30 2.50 -10.42
CA LEU A 239 -5.97 3.10 -10.56
C LEU A 239 -5.95 4.47 -9.86
N ASP A 240 -5.19 4.57 -8.78
CA ASP A 240 -4.90 5.84 -8.13
C ASP A 240 -3.48 6.31 -8.45
N LEU A 241 -3.43 7.46 -9.09
CA LEU A 241 -2.23 8.16 -9.54
C LEU A 241 -2.21 9.60 -9.01
N SER A 242 -3.02 9.89 -8.00
CA SER A 242 -3.14 11.23 -7.45
C SER A 242 -1.84 11.71 -6.78
N HIS A 243 -1.67 13.02 -6.65
CA HIS A 243 -0.49 13.61 -6.00
C HIS A 243 0.85 13.15 -6.61
N ASN A 244 0.91 13.09 -7.94
CA ASN A 244 2.13 12.78 -8.70
C ASN A 244 2.55 13.99 -9.54
N ARG A 245 3.53 13.80 -10.44
CA ARG A 245 4.03 14.84 -11.36
C ARG A 245 3.70 14.49 -12.80
N LEU A 246 2.53 13.87 -13.04
CA LEU A 246 2.13 13.46 -14.38
C LEU A 246 1.92 14.70 -15.24
N GLY A 247 2.68 14.81 -16.35
CA GLY A 247 2.49 15.87 -17.34
C GLY A 247 1.43 15.52 -18.38
N ASP A 248 1.49 14.27 -18.86
CA ASP A 248 0.66 13.76 -19.95
C ASP A 248 0.15 12.36 -19.63
N LEU A 249 -0.98 12.00 -20.25
CA LEU A 249 -1.54 10.64 -20.23
C LEU A 249 -1.34 9.97 -21.59
N PRO A 250 -0.86 8.70 -21.64
CA PRO A 250 -0.62 8.01 -22.89
C PRO A 250 -1.92 7.72 -23.65
N GLN A 251 -1.84 7.65 -24.98
CA GLN A 251 -3.01 7.27 -25.81
C GLN A 251 -3.39 5.79 -25.64
N ASP A 252 -2.47 4.92 -25.23
CA ASP A 252 -2.66 3.47 -25.06
C ASP A 252 -3.47 3.08 -23.79
N MET A 253 -4.13 4.03 -23.12
CA MET A 253 -4.98 3.76 -21.96
C MET A 253 -6.24 2.97 -22.29
N ASP A 254 -6.62 2.90 -23.56
CA ASP A 254 -7.77 2.11 -24.03
C ASP A 254 -7.59 0.59 -23.82
N ARG A 255 -6.37 0.13 -23.50
CA ARG A 255 -6.09 -1.26 -23.11
C ARG A 255 -6.64 -1.65 -21.73
N LEU A 256 -6.96 -0.67 -20.88
CA LEU A 256 -7.49 -0.91 -19.55
C LEU A 256 -9.01 -1.14 -19.61
N GLU A 257 -9.42 -2.25 -20.22
CA GLU A 257 -10.83 -2.55 -20.52
C GLU A 257 -11.73 -2.70 -19.27
N GLN A 258 -11.14 -3.05 -18.13
CA GLN A 258 -11.86 -3.29 -16.86
C GLN A 258 -11.79 -2.11 -15.88
N LEU A 259 -11.19 -0.98 -16.27
CA LEU A 259 -10.98 0.15 -15.37
C LEU A 259 -12.29 0.86 -15.05
N VAL A 260 -12.66 0.86 -13.77
CA VAL A 260 -13.88 1.47 -13.23
C VAL A 260 -13.60 2.86 -12.65
N THR A 261 -12.47 3.02 -11.97
CA THR A 261 -12.16 4.24 -11.21
C THR A 261 -10.74 4.69 -11.49
N LEU A 262 -10.60 5.97 -11.85
CA LEU A 262 -9.33 6.61 -12.15
C LEU A 262 -9.17 7.91 -11.34
N PHE A 263 -8.20 7.94 -10.43
CA PHE A 263 -7.85 9.14 -9.67
C PHE A 263 -6.57 9.77 -10.21
N LEU A 264 -6.65 11.04 -10.61
CA LEU A 264 -5.58 11.82 -11.22
C LEU A 264 -5.44 13.21 -10.60
N HIS A 265 -6.08 13.47 -9.47
CA HIS A 265 -6.02 14.79 -8.83
C HIS A 265 -4.59 15.12 -8.35
N LYS A 266 -4.28 16.41 -8.30
CA LYS A 266 -2.97 16.98 -7.96
C LYS A 266 -1.83 16.40 -8.80
N ASN A 267 -1.98 16.55 -10.11
CA ASN A 267 -0.98 16.31 -11.13
C ASN A 267 -0.84 17.54 -12.04
N ASN A 268 0.17 17.55 -12.91
CA ASN A 268 0.46 18.63 -13.84
C ASN A 268 -0.16 18.38 -15.23
N LEU A 269 -1.38 17.82 -15.26
CA LEU A 269 -2.03 17.38 -16.49
C LEU A 269 -2.61 18.57 -17.26
N THR A 270 -2.18 18.72 -18.52
CA THR A 270 -2.68 19.79 -19.40
C THR A 270 -3.86 19.36 -20.28
N TYR A 271 -3.93 18.08 -20.65
CA TYR A 271 -5.00 17.50 -21.46
C TYR A 271 -5.37 16.08 -21.01
N LEU A 272 -6.61 15.69 -21.32
CA LEU A 272 -7.06 14.30 -21.20
C LEU A 272 -7.21 13.69 -22.61
N PRO A 273 -6.64 12.49 -22.86
CA PRO A 273 -6.65 11.88 -24.18
C PRO A 273 -8.05 11.36 -24.53
N HIS A 274 -8.38 11.37 -25.82
CA HIS A 274 -9.68 10.89 -26.30
C HIS A 274 -9.92 9.40 -25.98
N CYS A 275 -8.86 8.63 -25.81
CA CYS A 275 -8.89 7.19 -25.55
C CYS A 275 -9.62 6.81 -24.26
N LEU A 276 -9.71 7.70 -23.26
CA LEU A 276 -10.52 7.48 -22.05
C LEU A 276 -12.01 7.30 -22.37
N THR A 277 -12.48 7.84 -23.50
CA THR A 277 -13.86 7.67 -23.97
C THR A 277 -14.14 6.24 -24.46
N LYS A 278 -13.10 5.48 -24.82
CA LYS A 278 -13.25 4.11 -25.31
C LYS A 278 -13.41 3.08 -24.18
N ILE A 279 -13.03 3.44 -22.96
CA ILE A 279 -13.13 2.56 -21.80
C ILE A 279 -14.60 2.54 -21.34
N SER A 280 -15.32 1.48 -21.70
CA SER A 280 -16.76 1.37 -21.45
C SER A 280 -17.12 1.10 -19.98
N THR A 281 -16.17 0.59 -19.19
CA THR A 281 -16.37 0.21 -17.78
C THR A 281 -16.12 1.36 -16.80
N LEU A 282 -15.59 2.49 -17.28
CA LEU A 282 -15.17 3.63 -16.48
C LEU A 282 -16.41 4.33 -15.91
N LYS A 283 -16.49 4.43 -14.58
CA LYS A 283 -17.59 5.04 -13.83
C LYS A 283 -17.19 6.31 -13.09
N MET A 284 -15.91 6.45 -12.74
CA MET A 284 -15.44 7.57 -11.94
C MET A 284 -14.07 8.04 -12.40
N ILE A 285 -13.97 9.35 -12.64
CA ILE A 285 -12.71 10.01 -12.98
C ILE A 285 -12.61 11.26 -12.14
N VAL A 286 -11.52 11.39 -11.40
CA VAL A 286 -11.24 12.58 -10.60
C VAL A 286 -9.96 13.23 -11.11
N VAL A 287 -10.03 14.49 -11.53
CA VAL A 287 -8.86 15.20 -12.07
C VAL A 287 -8.75 16.58 -11.45
N SER A 288 -7.51 17.09 -11.33
CA SER A 288 -7.30 18.47 -10.94
C SER A 288 -7.60 19.44 -12.07
N GLY A 289 -8.41 20.45 -11.77
CA GLY A 289 -8.90 21.41 -12.73
C GLY A 289 -7.97 22.58 -13.03
N ASP A 290 -6.85 22.71 -12.34
CA ASP A 290 -6.09 23.97 -12.33
C ASP A 290 -5.27 24.18 -13.60
N GLU A 291 -4.76 23.10 -14.21
CA GLU A 291 -3.91 23.14 -15.42
C GLU A 291 -4.59 22.53 -16.67
N LEU A 292 -5.82 22.03 -16.53
CA LEU A 292 -6.57 21.35 -17.61
C LEU A 292 -7.13 22.35 -18.64
N ASN A 293 -6.50 22.39 -19.81
CA ASN A 293 -6.91 23.21 -20.95
C ASN A 293 -7.90 22.50 -21.88
N SER A 294 -7.79 21.16 -22.04
CA SER A 294 -8.64 20.41 -22.96
C SER A 294 -9.13 19.09 -22.37
N ILE A 295 -10.45 18.87 -22.49
CA ILE A 295 -11.14 17.67 -22.02
C ILE A 295 -12.02 17.18 -23.18
N PRO A 296 -12.04 15.87 -23.49
CA PRO A 296 -12.90 15.34 -24.55
C PRO A 296 -14.38 15.55 -24.21
N THR A 297 -15.11 16.24 -25.09
CA THR A 297 -16.52 16.61 -24.90
C THR A 297 -17.47 15.44 -24.67
N ARG A 298 -17.11 14.23 -25.15
CA ARG A 298 -17.89 13.00 -24.89
C ARG A 298 -17.76 12.50 -23.45
N LEU A 299 -16.63 12.75 -22.80
CA LEU A 299 -16.42 12.35 -21.40
C LEU A 299 -17.28 13.18 -20.46
N CYS A 300 -17.40 14.49 -20.72
CA CYS A 300 -18.25 15.39 -19.95
C CYS A 300 -19.75 15.16 -20.17
N ARG A 301 -20.14 14.46 -21.24
CA ARG A 301 -21.53 14.29 -21.66
C ARG A 301 -22.08 12.89 -21.35
N ASN A 302 -21.25 12.00 -20.80
CA ASN A 302 -21.67 10.67 -20.42
C ASN A 302 -22.27 10.68 -19.00
N PRO A 303 -23.58 10.45 -18.83
CA PRO A 303 -24.23 10.50 -17.52
C PRO A 303 -23.85 9.33 -16.59
N GLU A 304 -23.25 8.25 -17.13
CA GLU A 304 -22.79 7.12 -16.32
C GLU A 304 -21.42 7.38 -15.66
N ILE A 305 -20.66 8.35 -16.17
CA ILE A 305 -19.32 8.69 -15.68
C ILE A 305 -19.42 9.85 -14.70
N LYS A 306 -19.12 9.58 -13.42
CA LYS A 306 -18.89 10.61 -12.41
C LYS A 306 -17.56 11.31 -12.67
N PHE A 307 -17.60 12.39 -13.44
CA PHE A 307 -16.45 13.25 -13.70
C PHE A 307 -16.34 14.34 -12.63
N ILE A 308 -15.32 14.27 -11.79
CA ILE A 308 -15.07 15.22 -10.71
C ILE A 308 -13.84 16.06 -11.04
N ARG A 309 -14.03 17.37 -11.23
CA ARG A 309 -12.95 18.34 -11.40
C ARG A 309 -12.67 19.01 -10.06
N LEU A 310 -11.49 18.78 -9.49
CA LEU A 310 -11.03 19.42 -8.26
C LEU A 310 -10.17 20.63 -8.61
N CYS A 311 -10.68 21.83 -8.42
CA CYS A 311 -9.87 23.05 -8.57
C CYS A 311 -9.25 23.40 -7.22
N ASP A 312 -7.92 23.49 -7.15
CA ASP A 312 -7.22 24.00 -5.99
C ASP A 312 -7.40 25.53 -5.99
N ASN A 313 -8.10 26.05 -4.99
CA ASN A 313 -8.47 27.47 -4.90
C ASN A 313 -7.26 28.42 -4.68
N ARG A 314 -6.04 28.00 -5.01
CA ARG A 314 -4.79 28.73 -4.80
C ARG A 314 -4.79 30.11 -5.48
N ALA A 315 -5.53 30.27 -6.59
CA ALA A 315 -5.73 31.57 -7.23
C ALA A 315 -6.40 32.60 -6.30
N THR A 316 -7.28 32.18 -5.39
CA THR A 316 -7.87 33.09 -4.38
C THR A 316 -6.87 33.45 -3.28
N ALA A 317 -5.93 32.57 -2.94
CA ALA A 317 -4.89 32.85 -1.95
C ALA A 317 -3.78 33.75 -2.49
N GLU A 318 -3.41 33.60 -3.77
CA GLU A 318 -2.45 34.50 -4.44
C GLU A 318 -3.05 35.85 -4.79
N ASN A 319 -4.34 35.93 -5.16
CA ASN A 319 -5.04 37.20 -5.30
C ASN A 319 -5.18 37.92 -3.95
N LYS A 320 -5.44 37.21 -2.85
CA LYS A 320 -5.43 37.80 -1.50
C LYS A 320 -4.05 38.33 -1.10
N LYS A 321 -2.96 37.61 -1.43
CA LYS A 321 -1.59 38.09 -1.19
C LYS A 321 -1.22 39.30 -2.05
N LYS A 322 -1.61 39.31 -3.33
CA LYS A 322 -1.41 40.47 -4.22
C LYS A 322 -2.23 41.68 -3.77
N GLU A 323 -3.49 41.50 -3.37
CA GLU A 323 -4.29 42.58 -2.79
C GLU A 323 -3.73 43.10 -1.46
N GLU A 324 -3.15 42.23 -0.62
CA GLU A 324 -2.48 42.65 0.61
C GLU A 324 -1.15 43.39 0.34
N GLU A 325 -0.41 43.01 -0.68
CA GLU A 325 0.81 43.70 -1.13
C GLU A 325 0.50 45.04 -1.81
N GLU A 326 -0.54 45.12 -2.63
CA GLU A 326 -1.05 46.37 -3.21
C GLU A 326 -1.57 47.32 -2.12
N LYS A 327 -2.35 46.82 -1.16
CA LYS A 327 -2.80 47.62 0.01
C LYS A 327 -1.61 48.08 0.88
N LYS A 328 -0.52 47.31 0.97
CA LYS A 328 0.73 47.72 1.66
C LYS A 328 1.52 48.76 0.86
N MET A 329 1.56 48.66 -0.48
CA MET A 329 2.18 49.67 -1.35
C MET A 329 1.38 50.98 -1.34
N GLU A 330 0.05 50.91 -1.33
CA GLU A 330 -0.82 52.09 -1.29
C GLU A 330 -0.76 52.80 0.06
N LYS A 331 -0.69 52.06 1.17
CA LYS A 331 -0.37 52.63 2.50
C LYS A 331 1.02 53.26 2.56
N LYS A 332 2.02 52.72 1.85
CA LYS A 332 3.36 53.35 1.74
C LYS A 332 3.34 54.61 0.86
N LYS A 333 2.56 54.65 -0.22
CA LYS A 333 2.37 55.84 -1.07
C LYS A 333 1.63 56.97 -0.34
N ASN A 334 0.63 56.63 0.48
CA ASN A 334 -0.12 57.61 1.27
C ASN A 334 0.64 58.12 2.51
N ARG A 335 1.77 57.49 2.88
CA ARG A 335 2.65 57.95 3.97
C ARG A 335 3.60 59.09 3.57
N TRP A 336 3.75 59.38 2.27
CA TRP A 336 4.64 60.43 1.73
C TRP A 336 3.87 61.54 0.99
N ARG A 337 2.57 61.70 1.24
CA ARG A 337 1.81 62.88 0.81
C ARG A 337 1.60 63.79 2.01
N GLU A 338 2.50 64.75 2.17
CA GLU A 338 2.23 65.94 2.98
C GLU A 338 1.09 66.76 2.34
N PRO A 339 0.11 67.26 3.11
CA PRO A 339 -0.89 68.18 2.59
C PRO A 339 -0.33 69.61 2.56
N ARG A 340 -0.43 70.28 1.40
CA ARG A 340 -0.35 71.75 1.35
C ARG A 340 -1.62 72.33 1.96
N GLU A 341 -1.39 73.27 2.86
CA GLU A 341 -2.37 74.05 3.61
C GLU A 341 -3.24 74.90 2.68
N GLU A 342 -4.57 74.81 2.81
CA GLU A 342 -5.50 75.91 2.57
C GLU A 342 -6.58 75.89 3.67
N GLU A 343 -6.86 77.07 4.18
CA GLU A 343 -7.66 77.39 5.36
C GLU A 343 -9.15 77.01 5.24
N VAL A 344 -9.81 76.68 6.35
CA VAL A 344 -11.05 77.31 6.85
C VAL A 344 -11.58 76.54 8.08
N LYS A 345 -11.90 77.29 9.14
CA LYS A 345 -12.49 76.86 10.42
C LYS A 345 -13.90 76.26 10.25
N LYS A 346 -14.13 75.03 10.73
CA LYS A 346 -15.32 74.60 11.52
C LYS A 346 -15.26 73.11 11.90
N ASP A 347 -15.89 72.79 13.02
CA ASP A 347 -16.24 71.46 13.54
C ASP A 347 -15.14 70.56 14.15
N SER A 348 -14.75 70.94 15.37
CA SER A 348 -14.07 70.07 16.34
C SER A 348 -15.02 69.15 17.14
N GLY A 349 -16.32 69.11 16.83
CA GLY A 349 -17.30 68.27 17.56
C GLY A 349 -17.68 66.96 16.85
N GLU A 350 -17.60 66.91 15.52
CA GLU A 350 -18.03 65.73 14.74
C GLU A 350 -16.94 64.66 14.63
N LYS A 351 -15.66 65.02 14.78
CA LYS A 351 -14.52 64.09 14.72
C LYS A 351 -14.43 63.16 15.93
N GLU A 352 -14.66 63.65 17.14
CA GLU A 352 -14.64 62.82 18.35
C GLU A 352 -15.83 61.84 18.38
N PHE A 353 -16.98 62.23 17.82
CA PHE A 353 -18.16 61.38 17.74
C PHE A 353 -17.98 60.23 16.73
N ILE A 354 -17.39 60.51 15.56
CA ILE A 354 -17.11 59.49 14.56
C ILE A 354 -15.96 58.56 14.98
N GLU A 355 -14.95 59.04 15.71
CA GLU A 355 -13.88 58.16 16.25
C GLU A 355 -14.41 57.18 17.30
N LEU A 356 -15.31 57.60 18.19
CA LEU A 356 -15.97 56.70 19.16
C LEU A 356 -16.92 55.71 18.48
N TYR A 357 -17.62 56.12 17.42
CA TYR A 357 -18.52 55.26 16.64
C TYR A 357 -17.74 54.20 15.82
N VAL A 358 -16.60 54.57 15.24
CA VAL A 358 -15.76 53.66 14.46
C VAL A 358 -15.01 52.65 15.35
N ASN A 359 -14.61 53.04 16.57
CA ASN A 359 -14.04 52.09 17.52
C ASN A 359 -15.10 51.12 18.08
N SER A 360 -16.35 51.57 18.28
CA SER A 360 -17.46 50.68 18.66
C SER A 360 -17.87 49.67 17.58
N LEU A 361 -17.65 49.98 16.30
CA LEU A 361 -17.90 49.05 15.19
C LEU A 361 -16.81 47.99 15.06
N LYS A 362 -15.55 48.33 15.40
CA LYS A 362 -14.40 47.39 15.39
C LYS A 362 -14.48 46.30 16.45
N ASP A 363 -15.25 46.49 17.52
CA ASP A 363 -15.44 45.50 18.59
C ASP A 363 -16.64 44.56 18.36
N ARG A 364 -17.46 44.77 17.31
CA ARG A 364 -18.69 43.99 17.04
C ARG A 364 -18.65 43.03 15.85
N GLU A 365 -17.56 42.99 15.08
CA GLU A 365 -17.40 42.04 13.95
C GLU A 365 -16.32 40.97 14.18
N THR A 366 -15.99 40.66 15.44
CA THR A 366 -15.23 39.44 15.77
C THR A 366 -16.18 38.27 16.01
N VAL A 367 -16.66 37.67 14.91
CA VAL A 367 -17.16 36.28 14.92
C VAL A 367 -16.15 35.43 14.14
N PRO A 368 -15.75 34.25 14.64
CA PRO A 368 -14.72 33.44 14.01
C PRO A 368 -15.26 32.77 12.73
N GLU A 369 -14.66 33.08 11.59
CA GLU A 369 -14.84 32.29 10.36
C GLU A 369 -13.92 31.07 10.40
N SER A 370 -14.47 29.92 10.79
CA SER A 370 -13.99 28.64 10.26
C SER A 370 -15.18 27.74 9.93
N THR A 371 -15.79 28.00 8.79
CA THR A 371 -16.54 26.96 8.07
C THR A 371 -16.08 26.95 6.63
N THR A 372 -15.21 25.99 6.35
CA THR A 372 -14.77 25.59 5.02
C THR A 372 -16.01 25.19 4.21
N LYS A 373 -16.51 26.10 3.36
CA LYS A 373 -17.47 25.73 2.32
C LYS A 373 -16.71 24.98 1.24
N VAL A 374 -16.82 23.66 1.26
CA VAL A 374 -16.44 22.78 0.15
C VAL A 374 -17.54 22.91 -0.92
N SER A 375 -17.23 23.56 -2.04
CA SER A 375 -18.12 23.56 -3.20
C SER A 375 -17.87 22.31 -4.04
N ILE A 376 -18.76 21.33 -3.93
CA ILE A 376 -18.83 20.16 -4.82
C ILE A 376 -19.71 20.54 -5.99
N SER A 377 -19.13 20.73 -7.17
CA SER A 377 -19.89 20.80 -8.41
C SER A 377 -20.00 19.39 -9.01
N CYS A 378 -21.08 18.68 -8.68
CA CYS A 378 -21.52 17.53 -9.46
C CYS A 378 -22.22 18.05 -10.72
N LEU A 379 -21.60 17.86 -11.88
CA LEU A 379 -22.35 17.86 -13.13
C LEU A 379 -22.97 16.46 -13.26
N LEU A 380 -24.29 16.40 -12.99
CA LEU A 380 -25.14 15.23 -13.18
C LEU A 380 -25.37 14.93 -14.66
#